data_AF-A0A967SQ48-F1
#
_entry.id   AF-A0A967SQ48-F1
#
_cell.length_a   1.000
_cell.length_b   1.000
_cell.length_c   1.000
_cell.angle_alpha   90.00
_cell.angle_beta   90.00
_cell.angle_gamma   90.00
#
_symmetry.space_group_name_H-M   'P 1'
#
loop_
_entity.id
_entity.type
_entity.pdbx_description
1 polymer ?
#
loop_
_entity_poly.entity_id
_entity_poly.type
_entity_poly.pdbx_seq_one_letter_code
_entity_poly.pdbx_strand_id
1 'polypeptide(L)'
;LFDRLLPAFEAAHPEYEVHVTAVGTGQALVLGRRKDADVLLVHAPAAESAFVAEGHGTARCEVMYNDFVLVGPPSDPASVSGLWDVAEALERIAAS
;
A
#
# COMPACT_ATOMS: atom_id res chain seq x y z
N LEU A 1 -10.64 -4.18 2.09
CA LEU A 1 -10.39 -3.42 0.84
C LEU A 1 -11.18 -4.03 -0.31
N PHE A 2 -10.81 -5.23 -0.76
CA PHE A 2 -11.45 -5.90 -1.89
C PHE A 2 -12.94 -6.18 -1.70
N ASP A 3 -13.39 -6.52 -0.49
CA ASP A 3 -14.81 -6.73 -0.17
C ASP A 3 -15.72 -5.51 -0.45
N ARG A 4 -15.13 -4.32 -0.61
CA ARG A 4 -15.85 -3.10 -0.96
C ARG A 4 -15.61 -2.67 -2.41
N LEU A 5 -14.38 -2.80 -2.91
CA LEU A 5 -14.03 -2.35 -4.26
C LEU A 5 -14.57 -3.30 -5.34
N LEU A 6 -14.45 -4.62 -5.15
CA LEU A 6 -14.82 -5.58 -6.18
C LEU A 6 -16.32 -5.59 -6.46
N PRO A 7 -17.22 -5.61 -5.45
CA PRO A 7 -18.66 -5.56 -5.73
C PRO A 7 -19.07 -4.28 -6.47
N ALA A 8 -18.44 -3.14 -6.17
CA ALA A 8 -18.72 -1.88 -6.86
C ALA A 8 -18.18 -1.89 -8.31
N PHE A 9 -16.99 -2.45 -8.53
CA PHE A 9 -16.38 -2.58 -9.84
C PHE A 9 -17.17 -3.52 -10.76
N GLU A 10 -17.49 -4.73 -10.29
CA GLU A 10 -18.23 -5.74 -11.06
C GLU A 10 -19.69 -5.30 -11.33
N ALA A 11 -20.29 -4.51 -10.43
CA ALA A 11 -21.59 -3.90 -10.70
C ALA A 11 -21.54 -2.82 -11.80
N ALA A 12 -20.45 -2.05 -11.86
CA ALA A 12 -20.24 -1.04 -12.90
C ALA A 12 -19.77 -1.64 -14.24
N HIS A 13 -19.08 -2.79 -14.18
CA HIS A 13 -18.51 -3.49 -15.32
C HIS A 13 -18.85 -4.99 -15.26
N PRO A 14 -20.10 -5.37 -15.57
CA PRO A 14 -20.61 -6.74 -15.43
C PRO A 14 -19.95 -7.75 -16.39
N GLU A 15 -19.16 -7.28 -17.35
CA GLU A 15 -18.37 -8.11 -18.27
C GLU A 15 -17.07 -8.65 -17.67
N TYR A 16 -16.64 -8.15 -16.51
CA TYR A 16 -15.42 -8.59 -15.82
C TYR A 16 -15.74 -9.32 -14.51
N GLU A 17 -15.00 -10.39 -14.27
CA GLU A 17 -14.93 -11.09 -12.98
C GLU A 17 -13.51 -10.96 -12.44
N VAL A 18 -13.36 -10.57 -11.17
CA VAL A 18 -12.03 -10.30 -10.59
C VAL A 18 -11.66 -11.38 -9.57
N HIS A 19 -10.63 -12.18 -9.91
CA HIS A 19 -10.05 -13.15 -8.99
C HIS A 19 -8.82 -12.59 -8.27
N VAL A 20 -8.88 -12.53 -6.93
CA VAL A 20 -7.77 -12.02 -6.12
C VAL A 20 -6.91 -13.15 -5.58
N THR A 21 -5.62 -13.12 -5.89
CA THR A 21 -4.59 -13.97 -5.27
C THR A 21 -3.76 -13.13 -4.30
N ALA A 22 -4.01 -13.28 -3.00
CA ALA A 22 -3.28 -12.55 -1.96
C ALA A 22 -2.01 -13.29 -1.56
N VAL A 23 -0.86 -12.71 -1.90
CA VAL A 23 0.48 -13.24 -1.59
C VAL A 23 1.42 -12.10 -1.18
N GLY A 24 2.60 -12.43 -0.66
CA GLY A 24 3.62 -11.42 -0.35
C GLY A 24 4.11 -10.69 -1.61
N THR A 25 4.58 -9.45 -1.47
CA THR A 25 4.98 -8.59 -2.60
C THR A 25 5.97 -9.26 -3.56
N GLY A 26 6.98 -9.95 -3.02
CA GLY A 26 7.95 -10.68 -3.86
C GLY A 26 7.29 -11.78 -4.70
N GLN A 27 6.34 -12.53 -4.12
CA GLN A 27 5.58 -13.55 -4.84
C GLN A 27 4.64 -12.94 -5.88
N ALA A 28 3.97 -11.83 -5.54
CA ALA A 28 3.09 -11.11 -6.49
C ALA A 28 3.86 -10.65 -7.74
N LEU A 29 5.07 -10.09 -7.55
CA LEU A 29 5.93 -9.69 -8.66
C LEU A 29 6.39 -10.90 -9.49
N VAL A 30 6.67 -12.05 -8.87
CA VAL A 30 7.00 -13.29 -9.60
C VAL A 30 5.81 -13.78 -10.45
N LEU A 31 4.59 -13.74 -9.93
CA LEU A 31 3.38 -14.08 -10.69
C LEU A 31 3.20 -13.15 -11.90
N GLY A 32 3.37 -11.84 -11.71
CA GLY A 32 3.31 -10.87 -12.81
C GLY A 32 4.40 -11.10 -13.87
N ARG A 33 5.64 -11.39 -13.46
CA ARG A 33 6.73 -11.73 -14.41
C ARG A 33 6.40 -12.96 -15.25
N ARG A 34 5.71 -13.95 -14.66
CA ARG A 34 5.28 -15.18 -15.33
C ARG A 34 4.02 -15.00 -16.17
N LYS A 35 3.35 -13.85 -16.07
CA LYS A 35 2.04 -13.57 -16.67
C LYS A 35 0.92 -14.47 -16.10
N ASP A 36 1.07 -14.88 -14.85
CA ASP A 36 0.05 -15.61 -14.09
C ASP A 36 -1.02 -14.64 -13.51
N ALA A 37 -0.80 -13.33 -13.62
CA ALA A 37 -1.72 -12.28 -13.20
C ALA A 37 -1.74 -11.13 -14.22
N ASP A 38 -2.94 -10.59 -14.50
CA ASP A 38 -3.13 -9.49 -15.46
C ASP A 38 -2.84 -8.10 -14.86
N VAL A 39 -3.11 -7.93 -13.56
CA VAL A 39 -2.92 -6.68 -12.81
C VAL A 39 -2.24 -7.00 -11.48
N LEU A 40 -1.29 -6.15 -11.09
CA LEU A 40 -0.64 -6.22 -9.79
C LEU A 40 -1.08 -5.03 -8.93
N LEU A 41 -1.49 -5.31 -7.69
CA LEU A 41 -1.70 -4.32 -6.64
C LEU A 41 -0.74 -4.60 -5.49
N VAL A 42 0.36 -3.86 -5.41
CA VAL A 42 1.41 -4.02 -4.40
C VAL A 42 1.77 -2.66 -3.78
N HIS A 43 2.58 -2.67 -2.72
CA HIS A 43 2.95 -1.49 -1.95
C HIS A 43 4.47 -1.42 -1.72
N ALA A 44 5.26 -1.64 -2.77
CA ALA A 44 6.71 -1.59 -2.75
C ALA A 44 7.24 -0.73 -3.92
N PRO A 45 7.23 0.61 -3.78
CA PRO A 45 7.48 1.54 -4.88
C PRO A 45 8.77 1.27 -5.65
N ALA A 46 9.88 1.02 -4.94
CA ALA A 46 11.17 0.72 -5.59
C ALA A 46 11.13 -0.57 -6.43
N ALA A 47 10.46 -1.62 -5.95
CA ALA A 47 10.35 -2.88 -6.67
C ALA A 47 9.37 -2.77 -7.85
N GLU A 48 8.29 -2.01 -7.71
CA GLU A 48 7.35 -1.70 -8.81
C GLU A 48 8.05 -0.92 -9.93
N SER A 49 8.81 0.11 -9.58
CA SER A 49 9.56 0.91 -10.56
C SER A 49 10.56 0.06 -11.34
N ALA A 50 11.29 -0.82 -10.65
CA ALA A 50 12.21 -1.76 -11.30
C ALA A 50 11.46 -2.73 -12.22
N PHE A 51 10.33 -3.29 -11.77
CA PHE A 51 9.51 -4.21 -12.54
C PHE A 51 9.02 -3.61 -13.86
N VAL A 52 8.58 -2.34 -13.86
CA VAL A 52 8.18 -1.62 -15.08
C VAL A 52 9.39 -1.30 -15.95
N ALA A 53 10.50 -0.83 -15.36
CA ALA A 53 11.73 -0.52 -16.10
C ALA A 53 12.34 -1.76 -16.81
N GLU A 54 12.19 -2.94 -16.21
CA GLU A 54 12.57 -4.23 -16.79
C GLU A 54 11.61 -4.74 -17.88
N GLY A 55 10.50 -4.02 -18.14
CA GLY A 55 9.53 -4.33 -19.19
C GLY A 55 8.52 -5.41 -18.80
N HIS A 56 8.39 -5.72 -17.50
CA HIS A 56 7.40 -6.70 -17.02
C HIS A 56 6.00 -6.11 -16.82
N GLY A 57 5.88 -4.78 -16.74
CA GLY A 57 4.62 -4.06 -16.64
C GLY A 57 4.58 -2.85 -17.58
N THR A 58 3.37 -2.41 -17.96
CA THR A 58 3.18 -1.29 -18.89
C THR A 58 3.35 0.07 -18.23
N ALA A 59 2.79 0.23 -17.04
CA ALA A 59 2.86 1.45 -16.24
C ALA A 59 2.64 1.14 -14.75
N ARG A 60 3.10 2.06 -13.90
CA ARG A 60 2.80 2.07 -12.47
C ARG A 60 1.76 3.15 -12.19
N CYS A 61 0.64 2.77 -11.58
CA CYS A 61 -0.43 3.68 -11.20
C CYS A 61 -0.59 3.71 -9.68
N GLU A 62 -0.47 4.89 -9.07
CA GLU A 62 -0.71 5.07 -7.64
C GLU A 62 -2.22 5.13 -7.39
N VAL A 63 -2.73 4.25 -6.52
CA VAL A 63 -4.17 4.14 -6.25
C VAL A 63 -4.55 4.45 -4.80
N MET A 64 -3.61 4.26 -3.86
CA MET A 64 -3.80 4.53 -2.44
C MET A 64 -2.45 4.66 -1.75
N TYR A 65 -2.44 5.32 -0.60
CA TYR A 65 -1.32 5.34 0.33
C TYR A 65 -1.85 5.06 1.74
N ASN A 66 -0.99 4.50 2.58
CA ASN A 66 -1.29 4.40 4.00
C ASN A 66 -0.85 5.69 4.67
N ASP A 67 -1.71 6.21 5.53
CA ASP A 67 -1.36 7.28 6.47
C ASP A 67 -1.08 6.65 7.83
N PHE A 68 0.04 7.01 8.44
CA PHE A 68 0.47 6.47 9.73
C PHE A 68 0.37 7.58 10.78
N VAL A 69 -0.33 7.30 11.86
CA VAL A 69 -0.55 8.25 12.96
C VAL A 69 0.11 7.76 14.24
N LEU A 70 0.70 8.70 14.98
CA LEU A 70 1.21 8.45 16.33
C LEU A 70 0.10 8.73 17.34
N VAL A 71 -0.22 7.74 18.18
CA VAL A 71 -1.30 7.83 19.18
C VAL A 71 -0.75 7.67 20.59
N GLY A 72 -1.32 8.43 21.54
CA GLY A 72 -0.87 8.47 22.93
C GLY A 72 -1.98 8.92 23.90
N PRO A 73 -1.69 8.95 25.21
CA PRO A 73 -2.66 9.37 26.22
C PRO A 73 -3.01 10.87 26.08
N PRO A 74 -4.23 11.31 26.47
CA PRO A 74 -4.64 12.72 26.36
C PRO A 74 -3.78 13.70 27.15
N SER A 75 -3.06 13.22 28.18
CA SER A 75 -2.16 14.03 28.98
C SER A 75 -0.88 14.46 28.23
N ASP A 76 -0.58 13.82 27.10
CA ASP A 76 0.59 14.09 26.24
C ASP A 76 1.87 14.39 27.04
N PRO A 77 2.37 13.42 27.83
CA PRO A 77 3.52 13.66 28.72
C PRO A 77 4.79 14.05 27.96
N ALA A 78 4.90 13.62 26.70
CA ALA A 78 6.02 13.93 25.82
C ALA A 78 5.84 15.22 25.01
N SER A 79 4.67 15.88 25.11
CA SER A 79 4.34 17.12 24.37
C SER A 79 4.62 16.97 22.86
N VAL A 80 4.10 15.89 22.25
CA VAL A 80 4.32 15.54 20.84
C VAL A 80 3.11 15.84 19.95
N SER A 81 1.97 16.20 20.53
CA SER A 81 0.78 16.56 19.77
C SER A 81 1.05 17.75 18.84
N GLY A 82 0.70 17.60 17.56
CA GLY A 82 0.88 18.64 16.54
C GLY A 82 2.28 18.68 15.90
N LEU A 83 3.20 17.80 16.29
CA LEU A 83 4.46 17.63 15.57
C LEU A 83 4.23 16.93 14.23
N TRP A 84 4.93 17.42 13.21
CA TRP A 84 4.94 16.84 11.86
C TRP A 84 6.13 15.90 11.63
N ASP A 85 7.17 16.02 12.46
CA ASP A 85 8.34 15.15 12.41
C ASP A 85 8.16 13.98 13.39
N VAL A 86 7.97 12.78 12.84
CA VAL A 86 7.80 11.56 13.64
C VAL A 86 9.10 11.17 14.37
N ALA A 87 10.27 11.47 13.82
CA ALA A 87 11.53 11.16 14.48
C ALA A 87 11.69 12.01 15.75
N GLU A 88 11.42 13.31 15.64
CA GLU A 88 11.39 14.22 16.79
C GLU A 88 10.37 13.77 17.84
N ALA A 89 9.15 13.39 17.41
CA ALA A 89 8.13 12.90 18.33
C ALA A 89 8.58 11.63 19.07
N LEU A 90 9.20 10.68 18.38
CA LEU A 90 9.70 9.44 18.98
C LEU A 90 10.87 9.70 19.95
N GLU A 91 11.75 10.64 19.64
CA GLU A 91 12.83 11.05 20.54
C GLU A 91 12.29 11.66 21.85
N ARG A 92 11.27 12.53 21.77
CA ARG A 92 10.63 13.11 22.95
C ARG A 92 9.93 12.06 23.81
N ILE A 93 9.27 11.08 23.20
CA ILE A 93 8.64 9.95 23.90
C ILE A 93 9.70 9.11 24.63
N ALA A 94 10.86 8.88 24.01
CA ALA A 94 11.94 8.13 24.64
C ALA A 94 12.57 8.85 25.85
N ALA A 95 12.45 10.19 25.90
CA ALA A 95 13.01 11.03 26.96
C ALA A 95 12.02 11.38 28.09
N SER A 96 10.74 11.04 27.95
CA SER A 96 9.66 11.38 28.89
C SER A 96 9.47 10.38 30.02
#